data_AF-A0A2S6BV44-F1
#
_entry.id   AF-A0A2S6BV44-F1
#
_cell.length_a   1.000
_cell.length_b   1.000
_cell.length_c   1.000
_cell.angle_alpha   90.00
_cell.angle_beta   90.00
_cell.angle_gamma   90.00
#
_symmetry.space_group_name_H-M   'P 1'
#
loop_
_entity.id
_entity.type
_entity.pdbx_description
1 polymer ?
#
loop_
_entity_poly.entity_id
_entity_poly.type
_entity_poly.pdbx_seq_one_letter_code
_entity_poly.pdbx_strand_id
1 'polypeptide(L)'
;MDLTPELRNRVYAFYMSEFDNVLLAPTQPPLTQASSQLRQEALPIFYRTCTFCLTLQVVPYGLLWGLDTDLFIKSLRPSSLAMIRNIQLQLFDRGEDMVYHPFDRVYGIAIDVRLGNGRKPCAVDLLQRLKADEFRWNILKERVSEFEVLENNVKAVFEVVSRRVDDQTGERAVKLTIEDLLAARRVMEPSFVRFE
;
A
#
# COMPACT_ATOMS: atom_id res chain seq x y z
N MET A 1 -12.12 11.11 -29.73
CA MET A 1 -12.99 10.10 -29.10
C MET A 1 -14.32 10.78 -28.85
N ASP A 2 -15.39 10.28 -29.46
CA ASP A 2 -16.71 10.93 -29.47
C ASP A 2 -17.57 10.60 -28.23
N LEU A 3 -17.01 9.86 -27.27
CA LEU A 3 -17.63 9.59 -25.97
C LEU A 3 -17.50 10.80 -25.05
N THR A 4 -18.49 11.08 -24.21
CA THR A 4 -18.38 12.12 -23.16
C THR A 4 -17.39 11.70 -22.07
N PRO A 5 -16.81 12.64 -21.30
CA PRO A 5 -15.88 12.33 -20.20
C PRO A 5 -16.45 11.33 -19.18
N GLU A 6 -17.75 11.42 -18.88
CA GLU A 6 -18.41 10.56 -17.92
C GLU A 6 -18.46 9.10 -18.40
N LEU A 7 -18.77 8.89 -19.68
CA LEU A 7 -18.80 7.56 -20.29
C LEU A 7 -17.38 6.99 -20.40
N ARG A 8 -16.40 7.80 -20.79
CA ARG A 8 -14.99 7.41 -20.82
C ARG A 8 -14.51 6.95 -19.45
N ASN A 9 -14.79 7.70 -18.39
CA ASN A 9 -14.41 7.34 -17.01
C ASN A 9 -15.05 6.02 -16.55
N ARG A 10 -16.29 5.72 -16.96
CA ARG A 10 -16.93 4.43 -16.66
C ARG A 10 -16.21 3.27 -17.36
N VAL A 11 -15.79 3.45 -18.61
CA VAL A 11 -15.01 2.45 -19.34
C VAL A 11 -13.66 2.22 -18.65
N TYR A 12 -12.97 3.27 -18.23
CA TYR A 12 -11.69 3.13 -17.52
C TYR A 12 -11.86 2.39 -16.18
N ALA A 13 -12.90 2.73 -15.42
CA ALA A 13 -13.20 2.06 -14.15
C ALA A 13 -13.52 0.58 -14.35
N PHE A 14 -14.28 0.24 -15.39
CA PHE A 14 -14.56 -1.16 -15.76
C PHE A 14 -13.29 -1.90 -16.20
N TYR A 15 -12.43 -1.27 -16.99
CA TYR A 15 -11.14 -1.86 -17.37
C TYR A 15 -10.25 -2.17 -16.15
N MET A 16 -10.24 -1.27 -15.15
CA MET A 16 -9.43 -1.43 -13.94
C MET A 16 -10.03 -2.39 -12.92
N SER A 17 -11.34 -2.71 -12.99
CA SER A 17 -11.95 -3.69 -12.09
C SER A 17 -11.53 -5.12 -12.39
N GLU A 18 -10.97 -5.37 -13.58
CA GLU A 18 -10.39 -6.67 -13.96
C GLU A 18 -9.00 -6.90 -13.39
N PHE A 19 -8.39 -5.88 -12.78
CA PHE A 19 -7.10 -6.03 -12.12
C PHE A 19 -7.25 -6.83 -10.82
N ASP A 20 -6.19 -7.52 -10.43
CA ASP A 20 -6.15 -8.22 -9.15
C ASP A 20 -6.48 -7.25 -8.00
N ASN A 21 -7.15 -7.78 -6.98
CA ASN A 21 -7.55 -7.01 -5.80
C ASN A 21 -6.36 -6.29 -5.12
N VAL A 22 -5.15 -6.84 -5.28
CA VAL A 22 -3.90 -6.33 -4.72
C VAL A 22 -2.80 -6.43 -5.79
N LEU A 23 -2.22 -5.29 -6.17
CA LEU A 23 -1.21 -5.20 -7.22
C LEU A 23 0.20 -5.15 -6.63
N LEU A 24 1.07 -6.07 -7.03
CA LEU A 24 2.49 -6.08 -6.68
C LEU A 24 3.30 -5.32 -7.72
N ALA A 25 3.93 -4.21 -7.30
CA ALA A 25 4.79 -3.37 -8.14
C ALA A 25 4.25 -3.12 -9.57
N PRO A 26 2.98 -2.69 -9.72
CA PRO A 26 2.37 -2.58 -11.04
C PRO A 26 3.02 -1.47 -11.85
N THR A 27 3.10 -1.69 -13.16
CA THR A 27 3.38 -0.63 -14.12
C THR A 27 2.12 0.21 -14.36
N GLN A 28 2.28 1.39 -14.96
CA GLN A 28 1.10 2.17 -15.37
C GLN A 28 0.28 1.38 -16.39
N PRO A 29 -1.07 1.38 -16.27
CA PRO A 29 -1.92 0.60 -17.16
C PRO A 29 -1.65 0.92 -18.64
N PRO A 30 -1.60 -0.08 -19.54
CA PRO A 30 -1.35 0.13 -20.96
C PRO A 30 -2.24 1.23 -21.58
N LEU A 31 -3.49 1.32 -21.14
CA LEU A 31 -4.44 2.34 -21.61
C LEU A 31 -3.94 3.78 -21.41
N THR A 32 -3.19 4.05 -20.33
CA THR A 32 -2.65 5.38 -20.01
C THR A 32 -1.46 5.76 -20.90
N GLN A 33 -0.98 4.84 -21.73
CA GLN A 33 0.11 5.09 -22.68
C GLN A 33 -0.39 5.55 -24.04
N ALA A 34 -1.66 5.27 -24.36
CA ALA A 34 -2.22 5.53 -25.69
C ALA A 34 -2.41 7.02 -26.01
N SER A 35 -2.77 7.87 -25.03
CA SER A 35 -2.84 9.33 -25.25
C SER A 35 -2.68 10.12 -23.95
N SER A 36 -2.32 11.41 -24.07
CA SER A 36 -2.23 12.33 -22.92
C SER A 36 -3.57 12.50 -22.21
N GLN A 37 -4.67 12.58 -22.97
CA GLN A 37 -6.02 12.67 -22.44
C GLN A 37 -6.39 11.41 -21.64
N LEU A 38 -6.17 10.22 -22.21
CA LEU A 38 -6.41 8.94 -21.52
C LEU A 38 -5.61 8.86 -20.24
N ARG A 39 -4.35 9.27 -20.27
CA ARG A 39 -3.49 9.30 -19.09
C ARG A 39 -4.05 10.20 -17.98
N GLN A 40 -4.46 11.41 -18.32
CA GLN A 40 -4.97 12.38 -17.35
C GLN A 40 -6.29 11.93 -16.71
N GLU A 41 -7.15 11.26 -17.47
CA GLU A 41 -8.44 10.79 -16.99
C GLU A 41 -8.35 9.46 -16.24
N ALA A 42 -7.52 8.52 -16.73
CA ALA A 42 -7.46 7.16 -16.21
C ALA A 42 -6.51 6.99 -15.02
N LEU A 43 -5.36 7.68 -14.97
CA LEU A 43 -4.42 7.52 -13.85
C LEU A 43 -5.05 7.84 -12.48
N PRO A 44 -5.84 8.91 -12.30
CA PRO A 44 -6.51 9.17 -11.02
C PRO A 44 -7.46 8.03 -10.61
N ILE A 45 -8.12 7.38 -11.57
CA ILE A 45 -9.01 6.25 -11.30
C ILE A 45 -8.18 5.05 -10.84
N PHE A 46 -7.09 4.73 -11.56
CA PHE A 46 -6.19 3.63 -11.23
C PHE A 46 -5.65 3.74 -9.79
N TYR A 47 -5.02 4.86 -9.45
CA TYR A 47 -4.41 5.04 -8.12
C TYR A 47 -5.43 5.15 -6.98
N ARG A 48 -6.68 5.51 -7.28
CA ARG A 48 -7.76 5.62 -6.30
C ARG A 48 -8.49 4.29 -6.05
N THR A 49 -8.56 3.44 -7.06
CA THR A 49 -9.39 2.22 -7.02
C THR A 49 -8.56 0.97 -6.71
N CYS A 50 -7.36 0.86 -7.26
CA CYS A 50 -6.51 -0.29 -7.00
C CYS A 50 -5.87 -0.23 -5.61
N THR A 51 -5.49 -1.41 -5.10
CA THR A 51 -4.68 -1.57 -3.88
C THR A 51 -3.26 -1.91 -4.27
N PHE A 52 -2.31 -1.13 -3.77
CA PHE A 52 -0.89 -1.30 -4.08
C PHE A 52 -0.21 -2.04 -2.93
N CYS A 53 0.34 -3.23 -3.24
CA CYS A 53 1.13 -4.00 -2.30
C CYS A 53 2.54 -3.44 -2.17
N LEU A 54 2.91 -3.07 -0.96
CA LEU A 54 4.27 -2.68 -0.60
C LEU A 54 4.82 -3.73 0.37
N THR A 55 5.85 -4.42 -0.06
CA THR A 55 6.47 -5.52 0.68
C THR A 55 7.61 -5.01 1.55
N LEU A 56 7.67 -5.49 2.78
CA LEU A 56 8.70 -5.23 3.76
C LEU A 56 9.37 -6.54 4.13
N GLN A 57 10.69 -6.56 4.02
CA GLN A 57 11.52 -7.67 4.43
C GLN A 57 12.07 -7.41 5.82
N VAL A 58 11.84 -8.37 6.72
CA VAL A 58 12.48 -8.41 8.03
C VAL A 58 13.93 -8.85 7.84
N VAL A 59 14.86 -8.03 8.32
CA VAL A 59 16.29 -8.33 8.33
C VAL A 59 16.84 -8.16 9.76
N PRO A 60 17.99 -8.77 10.12
CA PRO A 60 18.49 -8.76 11.50
C PRO A 60 18.62 -7.35 12.12
N TYR A 61 18.81 -6.33 11.30
CA TYR A 61 19.03 -4.94 11.71
C TYR A 61 17.86 -4.00 11.38
N GLY A 62 16.69 -4.50 10.96
CA GLY A 62 15.57 -3.62 10.61
C GLY A 62 14.53 -4.19 9.65
N LEU A 63 13.84 -3.26 9.00
CA LEU A 63 12.94 -3.52 7.89
C LEU A 63 13.49 -2.86 6.64
N LEU A 64 13.51 -3.60 5.53
CA LEU A 64 13.84 -3.06 4.21
C LEU A 64 12.63 -3.20 3.29
N TRP A 65 12.50 -2.30 2.32
CA TRP A 65 11.55 -2.53 1.23
C TRP A 65 12.01 -3.74 0.42
N GLY A 66 11.07 -4.61 0.04
CA GLY A 66 11.34 -5.64 -0.95
C GLY A 66 11.77 -5.00 -2.27
N LEU A 67 12.59 -5.71 -3.05
CA LEU A 67 13.21 -5.17 -4.27
C LEU A 67 12.19 -4.54 -5.23
N ASP A 68 11.09 -5.25 -5.52
CA ASP A 68 10.05 -4.76 -6.43
C ASP A 68 9.32 -3.53 -5.87
N THR A 69 9.12 -3.49 -4.55
CA THR A 69 8.52 -2.34 -3.87
C THR A 69 9.44 -1.12 -3.90
N ASP A 70 10.73 -1.30 -3.65
CA ASP A 70 11.72 -0.24 -3.73
C ASP A 70 11.81 0.35 -5.15
N LEU A 71 11.86 -0.50 -6.17
CA LEU A 71 11.84 -0.08 -7.57
C LEU A 71 10.55 0.64 -7.95
N PHE A 72 9.40 0.09 -7.56
CA PHE A 72 8.09 0.71 -7.78
C PHE A 72 8.04 2.11 -7.18
N ILE A 73 8.35 2.23 -5.89
CA ILE A 73 8.34 3.52 -5.17
C ILE A 73 9.29 4.53 -5.83
N LYS A 74 10.51 4.12 -6.18
CA LYS A 74 11.49 5.00 -6.86
C LYS A 74 11.06 5.42 -8.26
N SER A 75 10.26 4.61 -8.94
CA SER A 75 9.73 4.92 -10.27
C SER A 75 8.55 5.90 -10.25
N LEU A 76 7.87 6.05 -9.10
CA LEU A 76 6.70 6.91 -8.99
C LEU A 76 7.07 8.39 -8.95
N ARG A 77 6.39 9.19 -9.76
CA ARG A 77 6.42 10.65 -9.62
C ARG A 77 5.68 11.05 -8.34
N PRO A 78 6.08 12.15 -7.65
CA PRO A 78 5.36 12.65 -6.48
C PRO A 78 3.87 12.86 -6.71
N SER A 79 3.48 13.35 -7.90
CA SER A 79 2.07 13.52 -8.28
C SER A 79 1.31 12.20 -8.40
N SER A 80 1.98 11.11 -8.81
CA SER A 80 1.37 9.78 -8.89
C SER A 80 1.21 9.16 -7.50
N LEU A 81 2.26 9.27 -6.68
CA LEU A 81 2.23 8.83 -5.28
C LEU A 81 1.11 9.53 -4.49
N ALA A 82 0.95 10.85 -4.69
CA ALA A 82 -0.09 11.65 -4.06
C ALA A 82 -1.53 11.22 -4.44
N MET A 83 -1.72 10.45 -5.50
CA MET A 83 -3.03 9.92 -5.92
C MET A 83 -3.36 8.56 -5.30
N ILE A 84 -2.38 7.84 -4.75
CA ILE A 84 -2.60 6.52 -4.14
C ILE A 84 -3.55 6.62 -2.95
N ARG A 85 -4.53 5.74 -2.87
CA ARG A 85 -5.52 5.72 -1.76
C ARG A 85 -5.57 4.43 -0.98
N ASN A 86 -5.20 3.31 -1.58
CA ASN A 86 -5.25 2.00 -0.94
C ASN A 86 -3.88 1.35 -1.04
N ILE A 87 -3.31 1.01 0.10
CA ILE A 87 -1.99 0.41 0.23
C ILE A 87 -2.15 -0.82 1.09
N GLN A 88 -1.46 -1.89 0.74
CA GLN A 88 -1.31 -3.05 1.60
C GLN A 88 0.16 -3.22 1.94
N LEU A 89 0.51 -3.09 3.21
CA LEU A 89 1.85 -3.33 3.72
C LEU A 89 1.96 -4.81 4.09
N GLN A 90 2.80 -5.57 3.40
CA GLN A 90 3.00 -7.00 3.67
C GLN A 90 4.40 -7.22 4.25
N LEU A 91 4.49 -7.96 5.36
CA LEU A 91 5.77 -8.30 5.99
C LEU A 91 6.15 -9.75 5.76
N PHE A 92 7.42 -9.97 5.42
CA PHE A 92 7.98 -11.30 5.18
C PHE A 92 9.28 -11.48 5.95
N ASP A 93 9.45 -12.66 6.54
CA ASP A 93 10.72 -13.10 7.11
C ASP A 93 11.63 -13.59 5.97
N ARG A 94 12.95 -13.40 6.12
CA ARG A 94 13.97 -13.87 5.18
C ARG A 94 14.22 -15.39 5.30
N GLY A 95 13.58 -16.05 6.27
CA GLY A 95 13.71 -17.47 6.53
C GLY A 95 13.21 -18.36 5.39
N GLU A 96 14.17 -19.08 4.79
CA GLU A 96 14.05 -20.27 3.93
C GLU A 96 13.94 -20.04 2.41
N ASP A 97 14.74 -20.84 1.69
CA ASP A 97 15.08 -20.72 0.29
C ASP A 97 13.88 -20.50 -0.65
N MET A 98 13.89 -19.31 -1.23
CA MET A 98 12.80 -18.73 -1.98
C MET A 98 12.87 -19.10 -3.47
N VAL A 99 12.77 -20.39 -3.82
CA VAL A 99 12.64 -20.85 -5.24
C VAL A 99 11.18 -21.07 -5.67
N TYR A 100 10.22 -21.17 -4.74
CA TYR A 100 8.81 -21.42 -5.08
C TYR A 100 7.92 -20.17 -4.94
N HIS A 101 7.03 -19.98 -5.92
CA HIS A 101 6.10 -18.89 -6.22
C HIS A 101 5.87 -17.76 -5.17
N PRO A 102 5.84 -16.47 -5.60
CA PRO A 102 5.45 -15.33 -4.74
C PRO A 102 4.00 -15.40 -4.22
N PHE A 103 3.19 -16.35 -4.69
CA PHE A 103 1.82 -16.59 -4.24
C PHE A 103 1.69 -17.77 -3.26
N ASP A 104 2.74 -18.59 -3.08
CA ASP A 104 2.75 -19.76 -2.17
C ASP A 104 3.42 -19.47 -0.81
N ARG A 105 3.75 -18.21 -0.54
CA ARG A 105 4.54 -17.82 0.63
C ARG A 105 3.66 -17.24 1.71
N VAL A 106 3.59 -18.01 2.78
CA VAL A 106 3.04 -17.69 4.10
C VAL A 106 3.34 -16.24 4.48
N TYR A 107 2.33 -15.39 4.45
CA TYR A 107 2.44 -14.03 4.92
C TYR A 107 2.44 -14.04 6.45
N GLY A 108 3.47 -13.45 7.07
CA GLY A 108 3.48 -13.28 8.51
C GLY A 108 2.37 -12.34 8.97
N ILE A 109 2.24 -11.18 8.30
CA ILE A 109 1.36 -10.07 8.67
C ILE A 109 1.06 -9.21 7.43
N ALA A 110 -0.18 -8.75 7.25
CA ALA A 110 -0.52 -7.69 6.31
C ALA A 110 -1.35 -6.59 6.98
N ILE A 111 -1.07 -5.34 6.62
CA ILE A 111 -1.80 -4.16 7.11
C ILE A 111 -2.39 -3.44 5.90
N ASP A 112 -3.71 -3.32 5.87
CA ASP A 112 -4.41 -2.50 4.89
C ASP A 112 -4.48 -1.06 5.36
N VAL A 113 -4.14 -0.14 4.48
CA VAL A 113 -4.18 1.29 4.70
C VAL A 113 -5.05 1.91 3.61
N ARG A 114 -6.17 2.49 4.03
CA ARG A 114 -7.12 3.21 3.19
C ARG A 114 -7.13 4.66 3.61
N LEU A 115 -6.47 5.53 2.84
CA LEU A 115 -6.25 6.95 3.20
C LEU A 115 -7.53 7.80 3.19
N GLY A 116 -8.65 7.25 2.72
CA GLY A 116 -9.91 7.98 2.60
C GLY A 116 -9.90 8.97 1.43
N ASN A 117 -10.91 9.82 1.34
CA ASN A 117 -11.06 10.79 0.24
C ASN A 117 -11.69 12.11 0.69
N GLY A 118 -11.41 12.52 1.94
CA GLY A 118 -12.01 13.69 2.58
C GLY A 118 -13.42 13.45 3.12
N ARG A 119 -14.23 12.60 2.46
CA ARG A 119 -15.56 12.17 2.94
C ARG A 119 -15.49 10.92 3.81
N LYS A 120 -14.66 9.95 3.42
CA LYS A 120 -14.36 8.77 4.23
C LYS A 120 -13.09 9.03 5.05
N PRO A 121 -13.08 8.70 6.36
CA PRO A 121 -11.88 8.80 7.17
C PRO A 121 -10.80 7.82 6.68
N CYS A 122 -9.56 8.08 7.10
CA CYS A 122 -8.50 7.09 6.99
C CYS A 122 -8.89 5.86 7.81
N ALA A 123 -8.74 4.68 7.23
CA ALA A 123 -8.88 3.41 7.91
C ALA A 123 -7.57 2.64 7.76
N VAL A 124 -7.06 2.15 8.88
CA VAL A 124 -5.95 1.21 8.91
C VAL A 124 -6.50 -0.02 9.60
N ASP A 125 -6.43 -1.13 8.90
CA ASP A 125 -6.98 -2.39 9.35
C ASP A 125 -5.87 -3.44 9.24
N LEU A 126 -5.54 -4.07 10.36
CA LEU A 126 -4.72 -5.27 10.33
C LEU A 126 -5.51 -6.38 9.63
N LEU A 127 -5.20 -6.67 8.37
CA LEU A 127 -5.78 -7.82 7.70
C LEU A 127 -5.31 -9.06 8.44
N GLN A 128 -6.28 -9.82 8.95
CA GLN A 128 -6.05 -11.05 9.70
C GLN A 128 -4.87 -11.84 9.14
N ARG A 129 -3.78 -11.95 9.93
CA ARG A 129 -3.28 -13.23 10.44
C ARG A 129 -3.24 -14.32 9.34
N LEU A 130 -2.64 -13.95 8.21
CA LEU A 130 -2.87 -14.51 6.87
C LEU A 130 -2.55 -16.00 6.82
N LYS A 131 -3.59 -16.86 6.78
CA LYS A 131 -3.49 -18.31 6.53
C LYS A 131 -2.25 -18.95 7.16
N ALA A 132 -1.84 -18.47 8.33
CA ALA A 132 -0.76 -19.11 9.05
C ALA A 132 -1.33 -20.49 9.37
N ASP A 133 -0.62 -21.55 8.99
CA ASP A 133 -0.96 -22.85 9.53
C ASP A 133 -1.05 -22.75 11.06
N GLU A 134 -1.81 -23.65 11.67
CA GLU A 134 -2.09 -23.61 13.11
C GLU A 134 -0.79 -23.54 13.96
N PHE A 135 0.30 -24.11 13.45
CA PHE A 135 1.60 -24.09 14.09
C PHE A 135 2.20 -22.67 14.12
N ARG A 136 2.29 -21.99 12.98
CA ARG A 136 2.77 -20.59 12.90
C ARG A 136 1.86 -19.65 13.67
N TRP A 137 0.57 -19.94 13.69
CA TRP A 137 -0.37 -19.17 14.49
C TRP A 137 -0.04 -19.19 15.98
N ASN A 138 0.26 -20.38 16.49
CA ASN A 138 0.57 -20.57 17.90
C ASN A 138 1.85 -19.83 18.31
N ILE A 139 2.79 -19.60 17.40
CA ILE A 139 3.97 -18.76 17.62
C ILE A 139 3.61 -17.27 17.60
N LEU A 140 2.77 -16.85 16.64
CA LEU A 140 2.41 -15.43 16.47
C LEU A 140 1.38 -14.93 17.50
N LYS A 141 0.53 -15.80 18.04
CA LYS A 141 -0.53 -15.40 19.00
C LYS A 141 0.03 -14.85 20.32
N GLU A 142 1.24 -15.24 20.70
CA GLU A 142 1.91 -14.71 21.88
C GLU A 142 2.35 -13.25 21.69
N ARG A 143 2.37 -12.77 20.44
CA ARG A 143 2.78 -11.41 20.04
C ARG A 143 1.60 -10.52 19.64
N VAL A 144 0.36 -10.88 19.96
CA VAL A 144 -0.84 -10.12 19.58
C VAL A 144 -0.80 -8.66 20.03
N SER A 145 -0.38 -8.41 21.27
CA SER A 145 -0.25 -7.05 21.80
C SER A 145 0.77 -6.22 21.02
N GLU A 146 1.84 -6.84 20.50
CA GLU A 146 2.82 -6.17 19.65
C GLU A 146 2.22 -5.79 18.29
N PHE A 147 1.31 -6.61 17.75
CA PHE A 147 0.60 -6.30 16.50
C PHE A 147 -0.44 -5.21 16.68
N GLU A 148 -1.12 -5.14 17.82
CA GLU A 148 -2.02 -4.02 18.12
C GLU A 148 -1.23 -2.71 18.25
N VAL A 149 -0.06 -2.73 18.89
CA VAL A 149 0.83 -1.56 18.95
C VAL A 149 1.30 -1.18 17.55
N LEU A 150 1.69 -2.14 16.72
CA LEU A 150 2.10 -1.93 15.33
C LEU A 150 0.99 -1.28 14.50
N GLU A 151 -0.23 -1.83 14.56
CA GLU A 151 -1.41 -1.30 13.86
C GLU A 151 -1.69 0.14 14.29
N ASN A 152 -1.68 0.42 15.59
CA ASN A 152 -1.89 1.76 16.12
C ASN A 152 -0.80 2.74 15.68
N ASN A 153 0.46 2.32 15.64
CA ASN A 153 1.57 3.15 15.17
C ASN A 153 1.44 3.49 13.69
N VAL A 154 1.13 2.49 12.85
CA VAL A 154 0.89 2.70 11.41
C VAL A 154 -0.32 3.59 11.19
N LYS A 155 -1.40 3.36 11.94
CA LYS A 155 -2.59 4.20 11.94
C LYS A 155 -2.27 5.65 12.28
N ALA A 156 -1.48 5.91 13.32
CA ALA A 156 -1.08 7.26 13.71
C ALA A 156 -0.34 7.99 12.57
N VAL A 157 0.56 7.30 11.85
CA VAL A 157 1.26 7.88 10.69
C VAL A 157 0.25 8.29 9.61
N PHE A 158 -0.64 7.40 9.21
CA PHE A 158 -1.57 7.68 8.10
C PHE A 158 -2.75 8.57 8.49
N GLU A 159 -3.10 8.66 9.78
CA GLU A 159 -4.03 9.68 10.27
C GLU A 159 -3.49 11.10 10.06
N VAL A 160 -2.19 11.32 10.29
CA VAL A 160 -1.54 12.62 10.00
C VAL A 160 -1.66 12.95 8.51
N VAL A 161 -1.40 11.98 7.63
CA VAL A 161 -1.55 12.15 6.17
C VAL A 161 -2.98 12.55 5.80
N SER A 162 -3.98 11.94 6.42
CA SER A 162 -5.39 12.21 6.14
C SER A 162 -5.88 13.59 6.60
N ARG A 163 -5.18 14.19 7.58
CA ARG A 163 -5.50 15.50 8.15
C ARG A 163 -4.77 16.65 7.47
N ARG A 164 -3.86 16.37 6.52
CA ARG A 164 -3.15 17.43 5.80
C ARG A 164 -4.11 18.36 5.06
N VAL A 165 -3.82 19.64 5.19
CA VAL A 165 -4.48 20.72 4.48
C VAL A 165 -3.52 21.20 3.40
N ASP A 166 -4.06 21.51 2.23
CA ASP A 166 -3.30 22.11 1.15
C ASP A 166 -3.07 23.59 1.46
N ASP A 167 -1.80 24.00 1.53
CA ASP A 167 -1.40 25.35 1.95
C ASP A 167 -1.93 26.47 1.03
N GLN A 168 -2.28 26.14 -0.22
CA GLN A 168 -2.74 27.12 -1.21
C GLN A 168 -4.26 27.28 -1.19
N THR A 169 -4.97 26.18 -1.01
CA THR A 169 -6.44 26.15 -1.09
C THR A 169 -7.12 26.17 0.28
N GLY A 170 -6.39 25.84 1.35
CA GLY A 170 -6.95 25.67 2.70
C GLY A 170 -7.88 24.45 2.81
N GLU A 171 -7.98 23.63 1.76
CA GLU A 171 -8.82 22.44 1.73
C GLU A 171 -8.04 21.21 2.20
N ARG A 172 -8.74 20.23 2.78
CA ARG A 172 -8.13 18.95 3.12
C ARG A 172 -7.66 18.24 1.85
N ALA A 173 -6.35 18.06 1.71
CA ALA A 173 -5.76 17.33 0.62
C ALA A 173 -4.99 16.12 1.15
N VAL A 174 -5.61 14.95 0.99
CA VAL A 174 -4.95 13.68 1.27
C VAL A 174 -3.89 13.45 0.20
N LYS A 175 -2.65 13.86 0.49
CA LYS A 175 -1.49 13.71 -0.39
C LYS A 175 -0.45 12.85 0.33
N LEU A 176 -0.34 11.61 -0.11
CA LEU A 176 0.70 10.69 0.31
C LEU A 176 2.04 11.12 -0.29
N THR A 177 3.09 11.15 0.53
CA THR A 177 4.47 11.41 0.11
C THR A 177 5.37 10.22 0.41
N ILE A 178 6.60 10.25 -0.08
CA ILE A 178 7.58 9.18 0.17
C ILE A 178 7.98 9.15 1.64
N GLU A 179 8.05 10.30 2.28
CA GLU A 179 8.35 10.48 3.69
C GLU A 179 7.31 9.81 4.59
N ASP A 180 6.05 9.73 4.15
CA ASP A 180 4.99 9.01 4.86
C ASP A 180 5.23 7.52 4.86
N LEU A 181 5.61 6.96 3.70
CA LEU A 181 5.96 5.55 3.57
C LEU A 181 7.20 5.22 4.40
N LEU A 182 8.22 6.10 4.38
CA LEU A 182 9.41 5.95 5.21
C LEU A 182 9.10 6.10 6.70
N ALA A 183 8.19 6.99 7.09
CA ALA A 183 7.74 7.14 8.47
C ALA A 183 6.99 5.89 8.92
N ALA A 184 6.09 5.35 8.09
CA ALA A 184 5.40 4.09 8.34
C ALA A 184 6.41 2.95 8.55
N ARG A 185 7.41 2.81 7.67
CA ARG A 185 8.48 1.81 7.84
C ARG A 185 9.22 1.98 9.17
N ARG A 186 9.66 3.20 9.51
CA ARG A 186 10.40 3.48 10.75
C ARG A 186 9.61 3.16 12.01
N VAL A 187 8.30 3.41 12.03
CA VAL A 187 7.47 3.05 13.21
C VAL A 187 7.21 1.54 13.31
N MET A 188 7.33 0.82 12.19
CA MET A 188 7.23 -0.63 12.17
C MET A 188 8.54 -1.29 12.62
N GLU A 189 9.71 -0.73 12.28
CA GLU A 189 11.05 -1.29 12.58
C GLU A 189 11.24 -1.82 14.02
N PRO A 190 10.91 -1.08 15.10
CA PRO A 190 11.11 -1.54 16.47
C PRO A 190 10.34 -2.81 16.85
N SER A 191 9.26 -3.12 16.13
CA SER A 191 8.46 -4.34 16.39
C SER A 191 9.15 -5.61 15.87
N PHE A 192 10.19 -5.45 15.06
CA PHE A 192 10.89 -6.55 14.39
C PHE A 192 12.39 -6.58 14.65
N VAL A 193 12.99 -5.46 15.10
CA VAL A 193 14.34 -5.44 15.64
C VAL A 193 14.29 -5.85 17.10
N ARG A 194 14.40 -7.16 17.36
CA ARG A 194 14.81 -7.63 18.70
C ARG A 194 16.19 -8.27 18.60
N PHE A 195 17.02 -7.81 19.52
CA PHE A 195 18.40 -8.17 19.75
C PHE A 195 18.57 -9.69 19.85
N GLU A 196 19.62 -10.19 19.20
CA GLU A 196 20.27 -11.47 19.52
C GLU A 196 20.49 -11.63 21.03
#